data_AF-A0A0D2MN96-F1
#
_entry.id   AF-A0A0D2MN96-F1
#
_cell.length_a   1.000
_cell.length_b   1.000
_cell.length_c   1.000
_cell.angle_alpha   90.00
_cell.angle_beta   90.00
_cell.angle_gamma   90.00
#
_symmetry.space_group_name_H-M   'P 1'
#
loop_
_entity.id
_entity.type
_entity.pdbx_description
1 polymer ?
#
loop_
_entity_poly.entity_id
_entity_poly.type
_entity_poly.pdbx_seq_one_letter_code
_entity_poly.pdbx_strand_id
1 'polypeptide(L)'
;MALRRSAQLLLAGARQDLAPLVSLNRGFAAQAARNDDDYDKFATDASRSHVTWPKVLNAPLAEVDPELADIIEREKNRQYKQQGMDSGSAANCGTLEAAAATEVGPQGAEAAAAAAAAPGTPPGAAATAAGSAGAGILRGRRIAGSWSPSTRPQGGRPVAAELGAVRPARPGPGVTLPCRAGGRGPRRSQRGLELIPSENFVSASVMEAVGSVMTNKYSEGYPGARYYGGNEFIDQAERLCQKRALEAFRLDPAKWGVNVQPLSGSPSNFQVYTALLQPHDRIMALDLPHGGHLSHGYQTDTKKISATSIFFETMPYRLDESTGLIDYDTMEKTAALFRPKLIVAGASAALADKSKAWLLADMAHISGLVAAGLVPSPFDYADIVTTTTHKSLRGPRGAMIFYRKGPRGVDKKTGKEILYDIEDKINFAVFPGLQGGPHNHTISGLACALKQAASPEFVAYQKQ
;
A
#
# COMPACT_ATOMS: atom_id res chain seq x y z
N MET A 1 45.28 22.18 -18.24
CA MET A 1 45.58 21.45 -19.50
C MET A 1 46.22 20.07 -19.31
N ALA A 2 46.72 19.69 -18.13
CA ALA A 2 47.30 18.36 -17.91
C ALA A 2 46.27 17.20 -17.79
N LEU A 3 45.03 17.47 -17.32
CA LEU A 3 43.99 16.42 -17.19
C LEU A 3 43.30 16.01 -18.50
N ARG A 4 43.45 16.78 -19.60
CA ARG A 4 42.85 16.41 -20.90
C ARG A 4 43.72 15.45 -21.72
N ARG A 5 45.03 15.37 -21.46
CA ARG A 5 45.93 14.44 -22.17
C ARG A 5 45.89 13.02 -21.60
N SER A 6 45.62 12.85 -20.30
CA SER A 6 45.53 11.52 -19.69
C SER A 6 44.27 10.73 -20.10
N ALA A 7 43.17 11.41 -20.42
CA ALA A 7 41.94 10.76 -20.88
C ALA A 7 42.02 10.26 -22.33
N GLN A 8 42.80 10.91 -23.20
CA GLN A 8 42.96 10.49 -24.60
C GLN A 8 43.88 9.26 -24.78
N LEU A 9 44.87 9.08 -23.91
CA LEU A 9 45.75 7.88 -23.93
C LEU A 9 45.03 6.61 -23.44
N LEU A 10 44.12 6.72 -22.46
CA LEU A 10 43.29 5.60 -21.99
C LEU A 10 42.25 5.16 -23.03
N LEU A 11 41.71 6.09 -23.83
CA LEU A 11 40.74 5.79 -24.88
C LEU A 11 41.38 5.22 -26.16
N ALA A 12 42.68 5.44 -26.38
CA ALA A 12 43.42 4.89 -27.53
C ALA A 12 43.88 3.44 -27.31
N GLY A 13 44.28 3.08 -26.09
CA GLY A 13 44.67 1.71 -25.74
C GLY A 13 43.51 0.71 -25.75
N ALA A 14 42.28 1.16 -25.45
CA ALA A 14 41.10 0.30 -25.42
C ALA A 14 40.51 -0.02 -26.81
N ARG A 15 41.03 0.57 -27.90
CA ARG A 15 40.49 0.38 -29.26
C ARG A 15 41.18 -0.72 -30.07
N GLN A 16 42.30 -1.28 -29.63
CA GLN A 16 43.02 -2.29 -30.40
C GLN A 16 42.68 -3.76 -30.06
N ASP A 17 41.94 -4.03 -28.97
CA ASP A 17 41.59 -5.41 -28.56
C ASP A 17 40.11 -5.79 -28.75
N LEU A 18 39.30 -4.96 -29.41
CA LEU A 18 37.87 -5.24 -29.65
C LEU A 18 37.58 -5.96 -30.99
N ALA A 19 38.60 -6.25 -31.79
CA ALA A 19 38.43 -6.90 -33.09
C ALA A 19 37.98 -8.38 -33.07
N PRO A 20 38.28 -9.23 -32.04
CA PRO A 20 37.79 -10.61 -32.07
C PRO A 20 36.35 -10.77 -31.54
N LEU A 21 35.78 -9.77 -30.85
CA LEU A 21 34.46 -9.89 -30.21
C LEU A 21 33.25 -9.69 -31.14
N VAL A 22 33.47 -9.22 -32.37
CA VAL A 22 32.39 -8.99 -33.36
C VAL A 22 32.05 -10.27 -34.15
N SER A 23 32.86 -11.34 -34.03
CA SER A 23 32.68 -12.61 -34.75
C SER A 23 31.74 -13.62 -34.04
N LEU A 24 31.44 -13.44 -32.75
CA LEU A 24 30.65 -14.39 -31.96
C LEU A 24 29.13 -14.17 -32.02
N ASN A 25 28.62 -13.35 -32.94
CA ASN A 25 27.21 -12.99 -33.02
C ASN A 25 26.36 -13.88 -33.95
N ARG A 26 26.73 -15.15 -34.09
CA ARG A 26 25.90 -16.19 -34.71
C ARG A 26 25.84 -17.40 -33.79
N GLY A 27 24.76 -17.52 -33.01
CA GLY A 27 24.44 -18.80 -32.37
C GLY A 27 23.77 -18.77 -31.00
N PHE A 28 23.63 -17.64 -30.31
CA PHE A 28 22.89 -17.62 -29.04
C PHE A 28 21.42 -17.26 -29.25
N ALA A 29 20.67 -18.19 -29.84
CA ALA A 29 19.28 -18.34 -29.44
C ALA A 29 19.28 -18.89 -28.00
N ALA A 30 19.59 -18.04 -27.03
CA ALA A 30 19.45 -18.38 -25.62
C ALA A 30 17.96 -18.61 -25.36
N GLN A 31 17.58 -19.89 -25.39
CA GLN A 31 16.39 -20.40 -24.74
C GLN A 31 16.38 -19.75 -23.35
N ALA A 32 15.29 -19.06 -22.99
CA ALA A 32 15.19 -18.46 -21.68
C ALA A 32 15.28 -19.61 -20.66
N ALA A 33 16.44 -19.76 -20.02
CA ALA A 33 16.60 -20.69 -18.91
C ALA A 33 15.49 -20.37 -17.92
N ARG A 34 14.74 -21.38 -17.52
CA ARG A 34 13.76 -21.18 -16.44
C ARG A 34 14.57 -20.95 -15.17
N ASN A 35 14.06 -20.15 -14.25
CA ASN A 35 14.75 -19.93 -12.97
C ASN A 35 15.06 -21.27 -12.27
N ASP A 36 14.22 -22.29 -12.49
CA ASP A 36 14.42 -23.67 -12.01
C ASP A 36 15.77 -24.27 -12.45
N ASP A 37 16.16 -24.07 -13.72
CA ASP A 37 17.42 -24.58 -14.26
C ASP A 37 18.64 -23.90 -13.61
N ASP A 38 18.48 -22.64 -13.19
CA ASP A 38 19.51 -21.89 -12.45
C ASP A 38 19.48 -22.20 -10.95
N TYR A 39 18.32 -22.51 -10.36
CA TYR A 39 18.20 -23.01 -8.99
C TYR A 39 18.86 -24.38 -8.81
N ASP A 40 18.71 -25.27 -9.78
CA ASP A 40 19.37 -26.58 -9.77
C ASP A 40 20.90 -26.46 -9.90
N LYS A 41 21.42 -25.36 -10.47
CA LYS A 41 22.86 -25.05 -10.46
C LYS A 41 23.37 -24.71 -9.06
N PHE A 42 22.57 -24.07 -8.21
CA PHE A 42 22.95 -23.85 -6.80
C PHE A 42 22.97 -25.16 -6.00
N ALA A 43 22.10 -26.12 -6.34
CA ALA A 43 22.08 -27.44 -5.71
C ALA A 43 23.24 -28.34 -6.15
N THR A 44 23.76 -28.15 -7.37
CA THR A 44 24.87 -28.94 -7.94
C THR A 44 26.25 -28.36 -7.68
N ASP A 45 26.36 -27.06 -7.37
CA ASP A 45 27.59 -26.44 -6.89
C ASP A 45 27.78 -26.73 -5.38
N ALA A 46 28.73 -27.62 -5.07
CA ALA A 46 29.04 -28.01 -3.69
C ALA A 46 29.32 -26.81 -2.76
N SER A 47 29.85 -25.70 -3.30
CA SER A 47 30.13 -24.47 -2.53
C SER A 47 28.87 -23.66 -2.20
N ARG A 48 27.77 -23.85 -2.93
CA ARG A 48 26.50 -23.10 -2.80
C ARG A 48 25.29 -23.96 -2.45
N SER A 49 25.48 -25.27 -2.30
CA SER A 49 24.45 -26.25 -1.90
C SER A 49 23.70 -25.91 -0.60
N HIS A 50 24.29 -25.07 0.27
CA HIS A 50 23.67 -24.57 1.51
C HIS A 50 22.64 -23.43 1.28
N VAL A 51 22.59 -22.83 0.08
CA VAL A 51 21.72 -21.70 -0.25
C VAL A 51 20.37 -22.22 -0.79
N THR A 52 19.47 -22.58 0.12
CA THR A 52 18.16 -23.17 -0.21
C THR A 52 17.02 -22.14 -0.31
N TRP A 53 17.24 -20.94 0.23
CA TRP A 53 16.21 -19.90 0.32
C TRP A 53 15.60 -19.47 -1.02
N PRO A 54 16.31 -19.44 -2.18
CA PRO A 54 15.70 -18.99 -3.42
C PRO A 54 14.59 -19.93 -3.92
N LYS A 55 14.73 -21.24 -3.70
CA LYS A 55 13.74 -22.24 -4.08
C LYS A 55 12.54 -22.23 -3.14
N VAL A 56 12.81 -22.28 -1.83
CA VAL A 56 11.76 -22.32 -0.79
C VAL A 56 10.91 -21.05 -0.81
N LEU A 57 11.54 -19.89 -1.00
CA LEU A 57 10.84 -18.62 -0.97
C LEU A 57 10.13 -18.28 -2.29
N ASN A 58 10.26 -19.08 -3.35
CA ASN A 58 9.56 -18.91 -4.62
C ASN A 58 8.64 -20.09 -4.99
N ALA A 59 8.37 -21.00 -4.04
CA ALA A 59 7.36 -22.05 -4.18
C ALA A 59 5.93 -21.46 -4.31
N PRO A 60 4.97 -22.23 -4.89
CA PRO A 60 3.58 -21.79 -5.05
C PRO A 60 2.87 -21.58 -3.71
N LEU A 61 1.78 -20.80 -3.72
CA LEU A 61 1.06 -20.42 -2.50
C LEU A 61 0.53 -21.63 -1.73
N ALA A 62 0.03 -22.66 -2.41
CA ALA A 62 -0.51 -23.86 -1.76
C ALA A 62 0.55 -24.64 -0.97
N GLU A 63 1.83 -24.54 -1.36
CA GLU A 63 2.94 -25.20 -0.67
C GLU A 63 3.47 -24.33 0.48
N VAL A 64 3.72 -23.05 0.19
CA VAL A 64 4.25 -22.09 1.18
C VAL A 64 3.22 -21.82 2.28
N ASP A 65 1.95 -21.67 1.91
CA ASP A 65 0.90 -21.20 2.79
C ASP A 65 -0.48 -21.84 2.55
N PRO A 66 -0.61 -23.14 2.89
CA PRO A 66 -1.86 -23.87 2.69
C PRO A 66 -3.05 -23.28 3.48
N GLU A 67 -2.80 -22.68 4.65
CA GLU A 67 -3.83 -22.02 5.46
C GLU A 67 -4.45 -20.82 4.70
N LEU A 68 -3.60 -19.94 4.15
CA LEU A 68 -4.09 -18.80 3.37
C LEU A 68 -4.70 -19.24 2.04
N ALA A 69 -4.12 -20.26 1.39
CA ALA A 69 -4.67 -20.82 0.16
C ALA A 69 -6.10 -21.35 0.38
N ASP A 70 -6.35 -22.05 1.48
CA ASP A 70 -7.69 -22.52 1.86
C ASP A 70 -8.66 -21.36 2.12
N ILE A 71 -8.23 -20.30 2.83
CA ILE A 71 -9.07 -19.10 3.03
C ILE A 71 -9.46 -18.47 1.69
N ILE A 72 -8.51 -18.31 0.77
CA ILE A 72 -8.76 -17.75 -0.56
C ILE A 72 -9.71 -18.63 -1.38
N GLU A 73 -9.53 -19.96 -1.35
CA GLU A 73 -10.39 -20.88 -2.08
C GLU A 73 -11.82 -20.92 -1.50
N ARG A 74 -11.97 -20.78 -0.18
CA ARG A 74 -13.29 -20.64 0.46
C ARG A 74 -14.00 -19.35 0.06
N GLU A 75 -13.28 -18.23 0.01
CA GLU A 75 -13.85 -16.96 -0.48
C GLU A 75 -14.21 -17.04 -1.96
N LYS A 76 -13.38 -17.69 -2.78
CA LYS A 76 -13.66 -17.97 -4.19
C LYS A 76 -14.96 -18.76 -4.36
N ASN A 77 -15.10 -19.86 -3.63
CA ASN A 77 -16.31 -20.68 -3.65
C ASN A 77 -17.54 -19.92 -3.17
N ARG A 78 -17.39 -19.07 -2.14
CA ARG A 78 -18.46 -18.19 -1.66
C ARG A 78 -18.91 -17.20 -2.74
N GLN A 79 -17.97 -16.55 -3.43
CA GLN A 79 -18.29 -15.60 -4.50
C GLN A 79 -18.96 -16.29 -5.71
N TYR A 80 -18.50 -17.46 -6.12
CA TYR A 80 -19.11 -18.19 -7.23
C TYR A 80 -20.53 -18.68 -6.92
N LYS A 81 -20.77 -19.17 -5.71
CA LYS A 81 -22.12 -19.53 -5.25
C LYS A 81 -23.07 -18.33 -5.31
N GLN A 82 -22.60 -17.12 -4.99
CA GLN A 82 -23.40 -15.90 -5.11
C GLN A 82 -23.72 -15.52 -6.56
N GLN A 83 -22.89 -15.91 -7.51
CA GLN A 83 -23.07 -15.63 -8.94
C GLN A 83 -23.88 -16.71 -9.68
N GLY A 84 -24.36 -17.75 -8.97
CA GLY A 84 -25.08 -18.88 -9.59
C GLY A 84 -24.21 -19.74 -10.51
N MET A 85 -22.88 -19.63 -10.39
CA MET A 85 -21.93 -20.46 -11.13
C MET A 85 -21.55 -21.66 -10.26
N ASP A 86 -21.98 -22.86 -10.65
CA ASP A 86 -21.56 -24.08 -9.97
C ASP A 86 -20.04 -24.27 -10.12
N SER A 87 -19.37 -24.44 -8.98
CA SER A 87 -17.92 -24.65 -8.84
C SER A 87 -17.39 -25.89 -9.56
N GLY A 88 -18.27 -26.71 -10.15
CA GLY A 88 -17.92 -27.89 -10.95
C GLY A 88 -17.62 -27.61 -12.43
N SER A 89 -17.88 -26.42 -12.96
CA SER A 89 -17.67 -26.13 -14.39
C SER A 89 -16.27 -25.60 -14.75
N ALA A 90 -15.47 -25.19 -13.77
CA ALA A 90 -14.13 -24.64 -14.01
C ALA A 90 -13.06 -25.70 -14.35
N ALA A 91 -13.37 -27.00 -14.21
CA ALA A 91 -12.44 -28.09 -14.51
C ALA A 91 -12.31 -28.43 -16.00
N ASN A 92 -13.12 -27.84 -16.89
CA ASN A 92 -13.15 -28.15 -18.32
C ASN A 92 -12.72 -27.01 -19.25
N CYS A 93 -11.80 -26.13 -18.81
CA CYS A 93 -11.09 -25.24 -19.74
C CYS A 93 -9.83 -25.93 -20.29
N GLY A 94 -10.02 -27.10 -20.89
CA GLY A 94 -9.03 -27.83 -21.66
C GLY A 94 -9.62 -28.09 -23.05
N THR A 95 -8.90 -27.65 -24.08
CA THR A 95 -9.13 -27.94 -25.51
C THR A 95 -10.48 -27.52 -26.10
N LEU A 96 -10.53 -26.30 -26.64
CA LEU A 96 -11.34 -26.00 -27.82
C LEU A 96 -10.42 -25.47 -28.92
N GLU A 97 -9.70 -26.39 -29.54
CA GLU A 97 -9.24 -26.22 -30.92
C GLU A 97 -10.40 -26.52 -31.87
N ALA A 98 -10.53 -25.65 -32.88
CA ALA A 98 -11.17 -25.87 -34.18
C ALA A 98 -12.61 -26.42 -34.19
N ALA A 99 -13.59 -25.51 -34.21
CA ALA A 99 -14.82 -25.73 -34.97
C ALA A 99 -14.95 -24.60 -36.00
N ALA A 100 -14.81 -25.00 -37.26
CA ALA A 100 -14.77 -24.15 -38.43
C ALA A 100 -16.15 -23.55 -38.78
N ALA A 101 -16.06 -22.48 -39.58
CA ALA A 101 -17.12 -21.73 -40.23
C ALA A 101 -18.38 -22.52 -40.61
N THR A 102 -19.54 -21.93 -40.31
CA THR A 102 -20.75 -22.06 -41.14
C THR A 102 -21.55 -20.76 -41.05
N GLU A 103 -22.15 -20.41 -42.17
CA GLU A 103 -22.55 -19.07 -42.61
C GLU A 103 -23.70 -18.43 -41.82
N VAL A 104 -23.68 -17.09 -41.75
CA VAL A 104 -24.75 -16.24 -41.22
C VAL A 104 -25.70 -15.86 -42.36
N GLY A 105 -26.99 -16.19 -42.22
CA GLY A 105 -28.08 -15.59 -43.01
C GLY A 105 -28.62 -14.29 -42.37
N PRO A 106 -29.15 -13.33 -43.15
CA PRO A 106 -29.28 -11.95 -42.71
C PRO A 106 -30.67 -11.63 -42.17
N GLN A 107 -30.83 -11.47 -40.85
CA GLN A 107 -31.97 -10.73 -40.27
C GLN A 107 -31.52 -10.03 -38.98
N GLY A 108 -31.32 -8.71 -39.08
CA GLY A 108 -31.00 -7.86 -37.94
C GLY A 108 -31.03 -6.39 -38.32
N ALA A 109 -32.19 -5.75 -38.15
CA ALA A 109 -32.29 -4.31 -38.02
C ALA A 109 -33.61 -3.94 -37.35
N GLU A 110 -33.67 -3.94 -36.01
CA GLU A 110 -34.40 -2.90 -35.26
C GLU A 110 -34.18 -3.01 -33.74
N ALA A 111 -34.23 -1.85 -33.09
CA ALA A 111 -34.41 -1.61 -31.65
C ALA A 111 -33.20 -1.76 -30.71
N ALA A 112 -32.31 -0.76 -30.76
CA ALA A 112 -31.61 -0.27 -29.57
C ALA A 112 -31.86 1.23 -29.42
N ALA A 113 -32.94 1.60 -28.72
CA ALA A 113 -33.12 2.92 -28.08
C ALA A 113 -34.42 2.91 -27.26
N ALA A 114 -34.33 2.76 -25.94
CA ALA A 114 -35.19 3.43 -24.96
C ALA A 114 -34.96 2.85 -23.56
N ALA A 115 -34.25 3.61 -22.72
CA ALA A 115 -34.36 3.53 -21.27
C ALA A 115 -34.74 4.93 -20.77
N ALA A 116 -35.98 5.10 -20.31
CA ALA A 116 -36.41 6.07 -19.30
C ALA A 116 -37.96 6.11 -19.22
N ALA A 117 -38.54 5.46 -18.21
CA ALA A 117 -39.74 5.91 -17.47
C ALA A 117 -40.18 4.83 -16.48
N ALA A 118 -40.31 5.21 -15.20
CA ALA A 118 -40.86 4.39 -14.13
C ALA A 118 -42.40 4.29 -14.21
N PRO A 119 -43.03 3.26 -13.61
CA PRO A 119 -44.43 3.37 -13.22
C PRO A 119 -44.69 2.98 -11.74
N GLY A 120 -45.56 3.78 -11.10
CA GLY A 120 -46.78 3.24 -10.47
C GLY A 120 -46.74 2.93 -8.98
N THR A 121 -47.28 3.86 -8.19
CA THR A 121 -47.83 3.65 -6.83
C THR A 121 -49.09 2.77 -6.87
N PRO A 122 -49.36 1.91 -5.86
CA PRO A 122 -50.69 1.31 -5.67
C PRO A 122 -51.52 2.02 -4.58
N PRO A 123 -52.85 1.80 -4.53
CA PRO A 123 -53.80 2.69 -3.84
C PRO A 123 -54.09 2.30 -2.39
N GLY A 124 -54.79 3.21 -1.69
CA GLY A 124 -54.84 3.31 -0.23
C GLY A 124 -55.78 2.37 0.53
N ALA A 125 -55.63 2.44 1.86
CA ALA A 125 -56.63 2.02 2.83
C ALA A 125 -56.56 2.96 4.05
N ALA A 126 -57.73 3.44 4.46
CA ALA A 126 -57.95 4.37 5.55
C ALA A 126 -57.82 3.70 6.93
N ALA A 127 -57.36 4.45 7.94
CA ALA A 127 -57.71 4.22 9.34
C ALA A 127 -57.59 5.52 10.15
N THR A 128 -58.61 5.73 10.97
CA THR A 128 -58.90 6.85 11.87
C THR A 128 -58.25 6.68 13.25
N ALA A 129 -57.95 7.80 13.93
CA ALA A 129 -57.95 8.01 15.41
C ALA A 129 -57.06 9.23 15.74
N ALA A 130 -57.62 10.36 16.17
CA ALA A 130 -57.90 10.74 17.56
C ALA A 130 -56.66 11.29 18.30
N GLY A 131 -56.74 12.56 18.72
CA GLY A 131 -55.63 13.31 19.31
C GLY A 131 -55.42 13.09 20.82
N SER A 132 -54.34 13.66 21.33
CA SER A 132 -54.31 14.31 22.64
C SER A 132 -53.03 15.15 22.81
N ALA A 133 -53.20 16.23 23.56
CA ALA A 133 -52.29 17.31 23.89
C ALA A 133 -51.05 16.91 24.71
N GLY A 134 -50.05 17.80 24.71
CA GLY A 134 -49.36 18.17 25.97
C GLY A 134 -47.85 18.34 25.93
N ALA A 135 -47.40 19.61 25.85
CA ALA A 135 -46.23 20.24 26.49
C ALA A 135 -44.83 19.58 26.38
N GLY A 136 -43.73 20.28 26.10
CA GLY A 136 -43.45 21.70 25.91
C GLY A 136 -41.96 21.94 26.17
N ILE A 137 -41.27 22.80 25.40
CA ILE A 137 -39.96 23.37 25.80
C ILE A 137 -39.84 24.80 25.24
N LEU A 138 -39.40 25.70 26.11
CA LEU A 138 -39.24 27.15 25.94
C LEU A 138 -37.78 27.53 25.58
N ARG A 139 -37.67 28.57 24.72
CA ARG A 139 -36.58 29.58 24.55
C ARG A 139 -35.25 29.12 23.91
N GLY A 140 -34.64 29.84 22.97
CA GLY A 140 -34.99 31.12 22.35
C GLY A 140 -33.94 31.63 21.32
N ARG A 141 -34.39 32.67 20.59
CA ARG A 141 -33.67 33.72 19.81
C ARG A 141 -32.87 33.34 18.55
N ARG A 142 -33.50 33.59 17.40
CA ARG A 142 -32.83 34.09 16.18
C ARG A 142 -33.35 35.50 15.88
N ILE A 143 -32.43 36.43 15.62
CA ILE A 143 -32.69 37.82 15.22
C ILE A 143 -32.80 37.85 13.69
N ALA A 144 -33.78 38.60 13.19
CA ALA A 144 -34.11 38.80 11.79
C ALA A 144 -33.29 39.90 11.13
N GLY A 145 -33.15 39.82 9.80
CA GLY A 145 -32.71 40.90 8.92
C GLY A 145 -33.17 40.62 7.49
N SER A 146 -34.21 41.34 7.08
CA SER A 146 -35.03 41.25 5.86
C SER A 146 -34.38 41.83 4.61
N TRP A 147 -34.68 41.28 3.42
CA TRP A 147 -34.69 42.03 2.14
C TRP A 147 -35.89 41.60 1.28
N SER A 148 -36.64 42.59 0.80
CA SER A 148 -37.82 42.50 -0.09
C SER A 148 -37.44 42.71 -1.57
N PRO A 149 -38.33 42.38 -2.54
CA PRO A 149 -37.98 42.15 -3.94
C PRO A 149 -38.20 43.37 -4.86
N SER A 150 -37.41 43.52 -5.91
CA SER A 150 -37.68 44.46 -7.01
C SER A 150 -37.31 43.91 -8.41
N THR A 151 -38.35 43.77 -9.24
CA THR A 151 -38.47 44.11 -10.68
C THR A 151 -37.51 43.55 -11.74
N ARG A 152 -38.12 42.87 -12.74
CA ARG A 152 -37.57 42.51 -14.08
C ARG A 152 -37.26 43.73 -14.96
N PRO A 153 -36.40 43.55 -15.97
CA PRO A 153 -36.66 44.05 -17.32
C PRO A 153 -36.65 42.94 -18.39
N GLN A 154 -37.39 43.20 -19.48
CA GLN A 154 -37.62 42.33 -20.63
C GLN A 154 -36.54 42.45 -21.71
N GLY A 155 -36.36 41.36 -22.49
CA GLY A 155 -36.25 41.42 -23.95
C GLY A 155 -34.87 41.63 -24.59
N GLY A 156 -34.24 40.53 -25.04
CA GLY A 156 -33.11 40.54 -25.97
C GLY A 156 -32.94 39.18 -26.65
N ARG A 157 -32.96 39.15 -27.98
CA ARG A 157 -32.96 37.96 -28.86
C ARG A 157 -31.67 37.13 -28.72
N PRO A 158 -31.70 35.79 -28.81
CA PRO A 158 -30.47 35.00 -28.86
C PRO A 158 -29.88 35.00 -30.28
N VAL A 159 -28.59 35.34 -30.36
CA VAL A 159 -27.75 35.18 -31.55
C VAL A 159 -27.31 33.72 -31.63
N ALA A 160 -27.69 33.02 -32.69
CA ALA A 160 -27.25 31.67 -32.97
C ALA A 160 -25.78 31.71 -33.44
N ALA A 161 -24.88 31.10 -32.67
CA ALA A 161 -23.56 30.72 -33.13
C ALA A 161 -23.63 29.27 -33.65
N GLU A 162 -23.39 29.10 -34.95
CA GLU A 162 -23.21 27.79 -35.60
C GLU A 162 -22.03 27.04 -34.94
N LEU A 163 -22.33 25.96 -34.23
CA LEU A 163 -21.37 24.91 -33.93
C LEU A 163 -21.50 23.85 -35.03
N GLY A 164 -20.50 23.77 -35.90
CA GLY A 164 -20.41 22.79 -36.98
C GLY A 164 -20.56 21.37 -36.45
N ALA A 165 -21.54 20.65 -36.99
CA ALA A 165 -21.77 19.24 -36.69
C ALA A 165 -20.61 18.39 -37.23
N VAL A 166 -19.78 17.83 -36.34
CA VAL A 166 -18.84 16.76 -36.67
C VAL A 166 -19.64 15.46 -36.79
N ARG A 167 -19.72 14.91 -38.01
CA ARG A 167 -20.34 13.60 -38.28
C ARG A 167 -19.57 12.49 -37.56
N PRO A 168 -20.24 11.49 -36.95
CA PRO A 168 -19.56 10.31 -36.43
C PRO A 168 -19.02 9.47 -37.59
N ALA A 169 -17.73 9.15 -37.55
CA ALA A 169 -17.10 8.24 -38.50
C ALA A 169 -17.62 6.82 -38.30
N ARG A 170 -17.90 6.12 -39.41
CA ARG A 170 -18.32 4.70 -39.42
C ARG A 170 -17.23 3.81 -38.78
N PRO A 171 -17.60 2.75 -38.03
CA PRO A 171 -16.62 1.80 -37.52
C PRO A 171 -16.05 0.99 -38.69
N GLY A 172 -14.72 1.03 -38.85
CA GLY A 172 -13.97 0.14 -39.73
C GLY A 172 -13.93 -1.30 -39.18
N PRO A 173 -13.58 -2.29 -40.02
CA PRO A 173 -13.63 -3.70 -39.64
C PRO A 173 -12.62 -4.01 -38.54
N GLY A 174 -13.02 -4.91 -37.64
CA GLY A 174 -12.35 -5.24 -36.39
C GLY A 174 -10.86 -5.53 -36.54
N VAL A 175 -10.05 -4.67 -35.92
CA VAL A 175 -8.72 -5.05 -35.46
C VAL A 175 -8.92 -5.70 -34.10
N THR A 176 -9.00 -7.02 -34.08
CA THR A 176 -8.74 -7.82 -32.89
C THR A 176 -7.30 -7.53 -32.46
N LEU A 177 -7.12 -6.59 -31.54
CA LEU A 177 -5.87 -6.44 -30.81
C LEU A 177 -5.78 -7.61 -29.84
N PRO A 178 -4.88 -8.60 -30.04
CA PRO A 178 -4.63 -9.55 -28.97
C PRO A 178 -3.99 -8.75 -27.84
N CYS A 179 -4.60 -8.78 -26.65
CA CYS A 179 -3.96 -8.37 -25.42
C CYS A 179 -2.79 -9.32 -25.13
N ARG A 180 -1.67 -9.18 -25.85
CA ARG A 180 -0.37 -9.62 -25.36
C ARG A 180 0.02 -8.62 -24.28
N ALA A 181 -0.23 -8.98 -23.03
CA ALA A 181 0.44 -8.36 -21.89
C ALA A 181 1.95 -8.24 -22.23
N GLY A 182 2.49 -7.03 -22.14
CA GLY A 182 3.77 -6.65 -22.73
C GLY A 182 4.96 -7.52 -22.26
N GLY A 183 5.45 -8.38 -23.15
CA GLY A 183 6.62 -9.25 -22.93
C GLY A 183 7.99 -8.56 -22.85
N ARG A 184 8.06 -7.31 -22.40
CA ARG A 184 9.33 -6.59 -22.15
C ARG A 184 9.71 -6.49 -20.66
N GLY A 185 8.76 -6.61 -19.75
CA GLY A 185 9.00 -6.53 -18.29
C GLY A 185 9.95 -7.62 -17.76
N PRO A 186 9.68 -8.91 -18.00
CA PRO A 186 10.51 -10.00 -17.48
C PRO A 186 11.94 -9.97 -18.01
N ARG A 187 12.09 -9.64 -19.31
CA ARG A 187 13.40 -9.60 -19.98
C ARG A 187 14.32 -8.48 -19.49
N ARG A 188 13.78 -7.36 -19.00
CA ARG A 188 14.56 -6.25 -18.42
C ARG A 188 15.13 -6.64 -17.06
N SER A 189 14.28 -7.15 -16.17
CA SER A 189 14.68 -7.52 -14.81
C SER A 189 15.61 -8.74 -14.79
N GLN A 190 15.45 -9.69 -15.72
CA GLN A 190 16.31 -10.88 -15.84
C GLN A 190 17.73 -10.57 -16.35
N ARG A 191 17.97 -9.39 -16.95
CA ARG A 191 19.26 -9.02 -17.57
C ARG A 191 19.91 -7.79 -16.93
N GLY A 192 19.29 -7.20 -15.92
CA GLY A 192 19.78 -6.01 -15.22
C GLY A 192 20.36 -6.36 -13.84
N LEU A 193 21.45 -5.68 -13.46
CA LEU A 193 21.92 -5.67 -12.08
C LEU A 193 21.13 -4.58 -11.34
N GLU A 194 20.15 -5.01 -10.55
CA GLU A 194 19.31 -4.11 -9.77
C GLU A 194 20.02 -3.75 -8.45
N LEU A 195 20.51 -2.51 -8.35
CA LEU A 195 21.27 -2.00 -7.20
C LEU A 195 20.53 -0.88 -6.45
N ILE A 196 19.26 -0.65 -6.76
CA ILE A 196 18.43 0.29 -6.04
C ILE A 196 18.04 -0.34 -4.69
N PRO A 197 18.45 0.23 -3.53
CA PRO A 197 18.29 -0.41 -2.21
C PRO A 197 16.85 -0.49 -1.71
N SER A 198 15.90 0.12 -2.40
CA SER A 198 14.47 0.04 -2.11
C SER A 198 13.72 -0.97 -2.99
N GLU A 199 14.37 -1.53 -4.00
CA GLU A 199 13.78 -2.55 -4.87
C GLU A 199 14.08 -3.96 -4.36
N ASN A 200 13.18 -4.89 -4.67
CA ASN A 200 13.32 -6.31 -4.37
C ASN A 200 12.39 -7.14 -5.27
N PHE A 201 12.62 -8.44 -5.34
CA PHE A 201 11.81 -9.37 -6.12
C PHE A 201 10.83 -10.10 -5.21
N VAL A 202 9.54 -9.88 -5.46
CA VAL A 202 8.44 -10.50 -4.71
C VAL A 202 8.34 -11.98 -5.07
N SER A 203 8.01 -12.83 -4.08
CA SER A 203 7.85 -14.27 -4.26
C SER A 203 6.62 -14.64 -5.10
N ALA A 204 6.69 -15.80 -5.76
CA ALA A 204 5.58 -16.32 -6.56
C ALA A 204 4.29 -16.48 -5.74
N SER A 205 4.38 -17.08 -4.54
CA SER A 205 3.25 -17.24 -3.62
C SER A 205 2.58 -15.92 -3.24
N VAL A 206 3.36 -14.85 -3.02
CA VAL A 206 2.81 -13.52 -2.72
C VAL A 206 2.09 -12.94 -3.93
N MET A 207 2.66 -13.09 -5.14
CA MET A 207 2.01 -12.65 -6.37
C MET A 207 0.70 -13.41 -6.65
N GLU A 208 0.67 -14.72 -6.38
CA GLU A 208 -0.55 -15.54 -6.49
C GLU A 208 -1.65 -15.04 -5.55
N ALA A 209 -1.32 -14.75 -4.29
CA ALA A 209 -2.29 -14.21 -3.32
C ALA A 209 -2.80 -12.80 -3.72
N VAL A 210 -1.92 -11.94 -4.23
CA VAL A 210 -2.27 -10.60 -4.74
C VAL A 210 -3.17 -10.68 -5.98
N GLY A 211 -2.99 -11.69 -6.83
CA GLY A 211 -3.79 -11.93 -8.03
C GLY A 211 -5.10 -12.69 -7.79
N SER A 212 -5.51 -12.87 -6.54
CA SER A 212 -6.67 -13.70 -6.17
C SER A 212 -8.02 -12.96 -6.17
N VAL A 213 -9.10 -13.72 -6.02
CA VAL A 213 -10.49 -13.22 -5.90
C VAL A 213 -10.73 -12.31 -4.69
N MET A 214 -9.77 -12.22 -3.78
CA MET A 214 -9.84 -11.32 -2.61
C MET A 214 -10.01 -9.86 -3.05
N THR A 215 -9.59 -9.51 -4.27
CA THR A 215 -9.77 -8.17 -4.84
C THR A 215 -11.24 -7.76 -5.03
N ASN A 216 -12.14 -8.72 -5.22
CA ASN A 216 -13.55 -8.44 -5.52
C ASN A 216 -14.34 -7.98 -4.28
N LYS A 217 -13.82 -8.25 -3.07
CA LYS A 217 -14.60 -8.05 -1.85
C LYS A 217 -14.34 -6.68 -1.24
N TYR A 218 -15.43 -5.92 -1.09
CA TYR A 218 -15.46 -4.68 -0.31
C TYR A 218 -15.74 -4.98 1.17
N SER A 219 -14.91 -4.46 2.08
CA SER A 219 -14.93 -4.82 3.51
C SER A 219 -14.56 -3.66 4.44
N GLU A 220 -15.21 -2.50 4.24
CA GLU A 220 -15.07 -1.34 5.13
C GLU A 220 -15.33 -1.68 6.60
N GLY A 221 -14.56 -1.05 7.49
CA GLY A 221 -14.47 -1.37 8.91
C GLY A 221 -13.33 -2.34 9.22
N TYR A 222 -13.41 -2.95 10.41
CA TYR A 222 -12.39 -3.87 10.93
C TYR A 222 -12.98 -5.25 11.21
N PRO A 223 -12.15 -6.31 11.36
CA PRO A 223 -12.65 -7.65 11.61
C PRO A 223 -13.59 -7.74 12.82
N GLY A 224 -14.82 -8.20 12.62
CA GLY A 224 -15.90 -8.24 13.63
C GLY A 224 -16.74 -6.96 13.74
N ALA A 225 -16.34 -5.87 13.07
CA ALA A 225 -17.05 -4.59 13.03
C ALA A 225 -17.05 -4.03 11.60
N ARG A 226 -17.67 -4.77 10.68
CA ARG A 226 -17.77 -4.41 9.25
C ARG A 226 -19.08 -3.69 8.95
N TYR A 227 -19.04 -2.80 7.98
CA TYR A 227 -20.22 -2.08 7.49
C TYR A 227 -21.07 -2.94 6.54
N TYR A 228 -20.45 -3.93 5.89
CA TYR A 228 -21.09 -4.82 4.94
C TYR A 228 -21.03 -6.28 5.41
N GLY A 229 -22.01 -7.08 4.98
CA GLY A 229 -22.05 -8.52 5.21
C GLY A 229 -21.09 -9.33 4.33
N GLY A 230 -21.00 -10.63 4.62
CA GLY A 230 -20.26 -11.60 3.81
C GLY A 230 -18.73 -11.47 3.88
N ASN A 231 -18.18 -10.98 5.00
CA ASN A 231 -16.75 -10.76 5.20
C ASN A 231 -16.09 -11.85 6.06
N GLU A 232 -16.70 -13.02 6.22
CA GLU A 232 -16.19 -14.09 7.10
C GLU A 232 -14.75 -14.48 6.77
N PHE A 233 -14.45 -14.78 5.49
CA PHE A 233 -13.11 -15.17 5.05
C PHE A 233 -12.15 -13.97 4.95
N ILE A 234 -12.67 -12.78 4.69
CA ILE A 234 -11.87 -11.54 4.73
C ILE A 234 -11.38 -11.26 6.15
N ASP A 235 -12.25 -11.41 7.14
CA ASP A 235 -11.91 -11.25 8.55
C ASP A 235 -10.88 -12.28 8.99
N GLN A 236 -10.98 -13.52 8.50
CA GLN A 236 -9.97 -14.55 8.74
C GLN A 236 -8.61 -14.15 8.16
N ALA A 237 -8.57 -13.70 6.89
CA ALA A 237 -7.32 -13.26 6.25
C ALA A 237 -6.69 -12.04 6.95
N GLU A 238 -7.49 -11.05 7.34
CA GLU A 238 -6.99 -9.85 8.01
C GLU A 238 -6.48 -10.16 9.43
N ARG A 239 -7.21 -10.96 10.23
CA ARG A 239 -6.74 -11.41 11.55
C ARG A 239 -5.48 -12.25 11.45
N LEU A 240 -5.40 -13.13 10.45
CA LEU A 240 -4.21 -13.94 10.19
C LEU A 240 -3.01 -13.04 9.84
N CYS A 241 -3.22 -12.02 9.01
CA CYS A 241 -2.20 -11.03 8.68
C CYS A 241 -1.72 -10.26 9.92
N GLN A 242 -2.63 -9.78 10.77
CA GLN A 242 -2.29 -9.06 12.00
C GLN A 242 -1.50 -9.95 12.96
N LYS A 243 -1.94 -11.20 13.16
CA LYS A 243 -1.24 -12.18 13.99
C LYS A 243 0.19 -12.41 13.50
N ARG A 244 0.36 -12.71 12.21
CA ARG A 244 1.68 -12.97 11.62
C ARG A 244 2.58 -11.73 11.61
N ALA A 245 2.01 -10.53 11.53
CA ALA A 245 2.77 -9.30 11.66
C ALA A 245 3.37 -9.17 13.07
N LEU A 246 2.59 -9.41 14.11
CA LEU A 246 3.10 -9.40 15.49
C LEU A 246 4.14 -10.52 15.72
N GLU A 247 3.90 -11.72 15.20
CA GLU A 247 4.82 -12.86 15.29
C GLU A 247 6.16 -12.59 14.58
N ALA A 248 6.14 -12.07 13.35
CA ALA A 248 7.34 -11.79 12.55
C ALA A 248 8.29 -10.79 13.24
N PHE A 249 7.72 -9.86 14.02
CA PHE A 249 8.50 -8.88 14.79
C PHE A 249 8.64 -9.25 16.28
N ARG A 250 8.21 -10.46 16.69
CA ARG A 250 8.29 -10.99 18.07
C ARG A 250 7.62 -10.08 19.10
N LEU A 251 6.45 -9.57 18.77
CA LEU A 251 5.70 -8.61 19.59
C LEU A 251 4.63 -9.32 20.41
N ASP A 252 4.54 -8.96 21.68
CA ASP A 252 3.47 -9.38 22.58
C ASP A 252 2.15 -8.67 22.20
N PRO A 253 1.08 -9.40 21.80
CA PRO A 253 -0.21 -8.81 21.42
C PRO A 253 -0.90 -8.02 22.54
N ALA A 254 -0.53 -8.24 23.82
CA ALA A 254 -1.03 -7.43 24.93
C ALA A 254 -0.41 -6.03 24.94
N LYS A 255 0.80 -5.88 24.41
CA LYS A 255 1.58 -4.63 24.40
C LYS A 255 1.61 -3.93 23.04
N TRP A 256 1.28 -4.66 21.97
CA TRP A 256 1.35 -4.16 20.60
C TRP A 256 0.10 -4.57 19.81
N GLY A 257 -0.46 -3.61 19.09
CA GLY A 257 -1.40 -3.85 18.02
C GLY A 257 -0.79 -3.49 16.66
N VAL A 258 -1.49 -3.86 15.60
CA VAL A 258 -1.08 -3.57 14.23
C VAL A 258 -2.28 -3.30 13.34
N ASN A 259 -2.18 -2.24 12.53
CA ASN A 259 -3.09 -1.98 11.42
C ASN A 259 -2.40 -2.35 10.10
N VAL A 260 -3.05 -3.22 9.31
CA VAL A 260 -2.51 -3.79 8.06
C VAL A 260 -3.22 -3.25 6.80
N GLN A 261 -4.14 -2.31 6.96
CA GLN A 261 -4.91 -1.70 5.86
C GLN A 261 -4.22 -0.52 5.12
N PRO A 262 -3.15 0.15 5.61
CA PRO A 262 -2.52 1.24 4.88
C PRO A 262 -2.03 0.82 3.49
N LEU A 263 -2.41 1.59 2.48
CA LEU A 263 -2.14 1.24 1.08
C LEU A 263 -0.64 1.29 0.71
N SER A 264 0.16 2.10 1.40
CA SER A 264 1.60 2.22 1.19
C SER A 264 2.25 3.03 2.34
N GLY A 265 3.57 3.18 2.32
CA GLY A 265 4.34 3.82 3.40
C GLY A 265 4.07 5.32 3.59
N SER A 266 3.86 6.07 2.50
CA SER A 266 3.53 7.50 2.63
C SER A 266 2.14 7.72 3.26
N PRO A 267 1.08 7.02 2.81
CA PRO A 267 -0.22 7.02 3.51
C PRO A 267 -0.13 6.60 4.97
N SER A 268 0.63 5.55 5.31
CA SER A 268 0.73 5.06 6.69
C SER A 268 1.31 6.11 7.63
N ASN A 269 2.37 6.80 7.21
CA ASN A 269 2.93 7.91 7.98
C ASN A 269 1.92 9.06 8.14
N PHE A 270 1.23 9.43 7.06
CA PHE A 270 0.23 10.51 7.12
C PHE A 270 -0.94 10.16 8.06
N GLN A 271 -1.40 8.91 8.07
CA GLN A 271 -2.43 8.41 8.97
C GLN A 271 -2.00 8.48 10.44
N VAL A 272 -0.73 8.18 10.76
CA VAL A 272 -0.19 8.36 12.11
C VAL A 272 -0.21 9.82 12.53
N TYR A 273 0.19 10.73 11.64
CA TYR A 273 0.16 12.16 11.96
C TYR A 273 -1.28 12.63 12.19
N THR A 274 -2.22 12.29 11.30
CA THR A 274 -3.64 12.63 11.47
C THR A 274 -4.26 12.03 12.73
N ALA A 275 -3.82 10.84 13.16
CA ALA A 275 -4.32 10.21 14.38
C ALA A 275 -3.85 10.91 15.65
N LEU A 276 -2.59 11.33 15.70
CA LEU A 276 -1.95 11.74 16.95
C LEU A 276 -1.76 13.25 17.08
N LEU A 277 -1.83 13.98 15.97
CA LEU A 277 -1.52 15.40 15.88
C LEU A 277 -2.71 16.19 15.35
N GLN A 278 -2.82 17.43 15.80
CA GLN A 278 -3.72 18.40 15.20
C GLN A 278 -3.08 19.04 13.96
N PRO A 279 -3.87 19.60 13.04
CA PRO A 279 -3.32 20.43 11.98
C PRO A 279 -2.39 21.51 12.55
N HIS A 280 -1.24 21.72 11.91
CA HIS A 280 -0.17 22.62 12.32
C HIS A 280 0.60 22.24 13.61
N ASP A 281 0.34 21.06 14.19
CA ASP A 281 1.26 20.52 15.19
C ASP A 281 2.64 20.22 14.59
N ARG A 282 3.63 20.16 15.48
CA ARG A 282 5.05 20.18 15.11
C ARG A 282 5.63 18.78 14.98
N ILE A 283 6.29 18.52 13.85
CA ILE A 283 6.99 17.26 13.55
C ILE A 283 8.48 17.53 13.34
N MET A 284 9.34 16.70 13.93
CA MET A 284 10.78 16.73 13.67
C MET A 284 11.24 15.42 13.02
N ALA A 285 12.01 15.52 11.93
CA ALA A 285 12.46 14.37 11.15
C ALA A 285 13.83 14.63 10.50
N LEU A 286 14.50 13.58 10.00
CA LEU A 286 15.77 13.73 9.28
C LEU A 286 15.56 14.50 7.98
N ASP A 287 16.46 15.43 7.66
CA ASP A 287 16.39 16.22 6.42
C ASP A 287 16.48 15.33 5.17
N LEU A 288 15.75 15.68 4.11
CA LEU A 288 15.69 14.85 2.88
C LEU A 288 17.06 14.65 2.23
N PRO A 289 17.91 15.68 2.05
CA PRO A 289 19.26 15.49 1.47
C PRO A 289 20.20 14.69 2.38
N HIS A 290 19.85 14.56 3.66
CA HIS A 290 20.62 13.85 4.68
C HIS A 290 20.11 12.42 4.93
N GLY A 291 19.25 11.90 4.05
CA GLY A 291 18.73 10.53 4.12
C GLY A 291 17.33 10.40 4.73
N GLY A 292 16.63 11.50 4.98
CA GLY A 292 15.21 11.51 5.33
C GLY A 292 14.31 11.05 4.19
N HIS A 293 13.01 10.97 4.45
CA HIS A 293 12.01 10.62 3.43
C HIS A 293 10.97 11.74 3.28
N LEU A 294 10.41 11.90 2.07
CA LEU A 294 9.44 12.95 1.76
C LEU A 294 8.22 12.95 2.69
N SER A 295 7.74 11.77 3.10
CA SER A 295 6.60 11.66 4.02
C SER A 295 6.89 12.15 5.44
N HIS A 296 8.14 12.41 5.80
CA HIS A 296 8.49 12.94 7.12
C HIS A 296 8.41 14.47 7.19
N GLY A 297 8.28 15.13 6.04
CA GLY A 297 8.27 16.58 5.91
C GLY A 297 9.40 17.03 4.99
N TYR A 298 9.07 17.87 4.01
CA TYR A 298 10.05 18.49 3.14
C TYR A 298 9.52 19.81 2.58
N GLN A 299 10.33 20.85 2.74
CA GLN A 299 10.06 22.19 2.24
C GLN A 299 11.38 22.87 1.87
N THR A 300 11.33 23.70 0.83
CA THR A 300 12.40 24.64 0.49
C THR A 300 12.07 26.00 1.09
N ASP A 301 13.01 26.94 1.03
CA ASP A 301 12.80 28.33 1.48
C ASP A 301 11.58 29.00 0.85
N THR A 302 11.20 28.54 -0.35
CA THR A 302 10.13 29.12 -1.16
C THR A 302 8.84 28.31 -1.16
N LYS A 303 8.88 27.01 -0.85
CA LYS A 303 7.73 26.12 -1.05
C LYS A 303 7.71 24.91 -0.13
N LYS A 304 6.54 24.65 0.46
CA LYS A 304 6.21 23.36 1.10
C LYS A 304 5.95 22.30 0.02
N ILE A 305 6.78 21.26 -0.02
CA ILE A 305 6.75 20.22 -1.08
C ILE A 305 5.94 19.01 -0.63
N SER A 306 6.22 18.50 0.57
CA SER A 306 5.50 17.37 1.14
C SER A 306 4.15 17.81 1.69
N ALA A 307 3.12 16.97 1.52
CA ALA A 307 1.83 17.14 2.19
C ALA A 307 1.99 17.24 3.71
N THR A 308 2.95 16.51 4.29
CA THR A 308 3.26 16.59 5.73
C THR A 308 3.60 18.03 6.13
N SER A 309 4.44 18.73 5.37
CA SER A 309 4.80 20.13 5.65
C SER A 309 3.68 21.12 5.35
N ILE A 310 2.69 20.75 4.51
CA ILE A 310 1.51 21.57 4.22
C ILE A 310 0.52 21.53 5.39
N PHE A 311 0.22 20.34 5.91
CA PHE A 311 -0.78 20.14 6.96
C PHE A 311 -0.22 20.23 8.40
N PHE A 312 1.09 20.02 8.56
CA PHE A 312 1.80 20.07 9.83
C PHE A 312 3.03 20.98 9.73
N GLU A 313 3.54 21.45 10.86
CA GLU A 313 4.76 22.26 10.88
C GLU A 313 5.98 21.36 11.07
N THR A 314 6.81 21.25 10.03
CA THR A 314 7.95 20.33 10.01
C THR A 314 9.27 21.09 10.17
N MET A 315 10.16 20.62 11.04
CA MET A 315 11.53 21.11 11.14
C MET A 315 12.53 19.94 11.02
N PRO A 316 13.50 20.00 10.11
CA PRO A 316 14.45 18.91 9.95
C PRO A 316 15.53 18.93 11.05
N TYR A 317 16.01 17.75 11.43
CA TYR A 317 17.34 17.56 12.04
C TYR A 317 18.30 16.99 10.99
N ARG A 318 19.61 17.15 11.22
CA ARG A 318 20.65 16.85 10.22
C ARG A 318 21.69 15.87 10.75
N LEU A 319 22.51 15.41 9.81
CA LEU A 319 23.74 14.69 10.12
C LEU A 319 24.84 15.67 10.49
N ASP A 320 25.78 15.22 11.30
CA ASP A 320 27.10 15.81 11.37
C ASP A 320 27.87 15.42 10.10
N GLU A 321 28.14 16.40 9.24
CA GLU A 321 28.79 16.20 7.94
C GLU A 321 30.23 15.67 8.07
N SER A 322 30.87 15.81 9.23
CA SER A 322 32.22 15.28 9.46
C SER A 322 32.23 13.78 9.74
N THR A 323 31.17 13.25 10.36
CA THR A 323 31.06 11.83 10.73
C THR A 323 30.08 11.05 9.84
N GLY A 324 29.17 11.75 9.16
CA GLY A 324 28.06 11.15 8.42
C GLY A 324 26.97 10.54 9.31
N LEU A 325 27.01 10.77 10.62
CA LEU A 325 26.06 10.24 11.60
C LEU A 325 25.05 11.33 12.00
N ILE A 326 23.91 10.92 12.58
CA ILE A 326 22.92 11.88 13.10
C ILE A 326 23.54 12.71 14.23
N ASP A 327 23.46 14.04 14.12
CA ASP A 327 23.89 14.96 15.16
C ASP A 327 22.80 15.05 16.25
N TYR A 328 22.84 14.10 17.19
CA TYR A 328 21.90 14.04 18.30
C TYR A 328 22.01 15.23 19.25
N ASP A 329 23.17 15.86 19.36
CA ASP A 329 23.38 17.01 20.25
C ASP A 329 22.67 18.25 19.73
N THR A 330 22.80 18.54 18.43
CA THR A 330 22.06 19.61 17.77
C THR A 330 20.57 19.29 17.69
N MET A 331 20.22 18.01 17.46
CA MET A 331 18.84 17.54 17.50
C MET A 331 18.20 17.84 18.87
N GLU A 332 18.88 17.58 19.98
CA GLU A 332 18.37 17.86 21.32
C GLU A 332 18.15 19.36 21.56
N LYS A 333 19.14 20.19 21.21
CA LYS A 333 19.05 21.66 21.36
C LYS A 333 17.89 22.23 20.54
N THR A 334 17.74 21.81 19.30
CA THR A 334 16.69 22.29 18.39
C THR A 334 15.31 21.77 18.79
N ALA A 335 15.19 20.53 19.27
CA ALA A 335 13.94 20.00 19.82
C ALA A 335 13.46 20.77 21.06
N ALA A 336 14.36 21.23 21.93
CA ALA A 336 14.00 22.05 23.09
C ALA A 336 13.36 23.40 22.70
N LEU A 337 13.85 24.00 21.60
CA LEU A 337 13.33 25.27 21.06
C LEU A 337 12.03 25.05 20.26
N PHE A 338 12.03 24.05 19.38
CA PHE A 338 10.92 23.78 18.47
C PHE A 338 9.76 23.05 19.14
N ARG A 339 9.99 22.29 20.21
CA ARG A 339 8.98 21.54 20.97
C ARG A 339 8.09 20.68 20.06
N PRO A 340 8.67 19.70 19.34
CA PRO A 340 7.89 18.81 18.49
C PRO A 340 6.88 18.01 19.31
N LYS A 341 5.72 17.72 18.71
CA LYS A 341 4.72 16.79 19.24
C LYS A 341 5.00 15.35 18.82
N LEU A 342 5.72 15.17 17.72
CA LEU A 342 6.15 13.89 17.21
C LEU A 342 7.56 14.01 16.63
N ILE A 343 8.41 13.04 16.93
CA ILE A 343 9.74 12.90 16.35
C ILE A 343 9.78 11.61 15.54
N VAL A 344 10.20 11.71 14.28
CA VAL A 344 10.44 10.56 13.41
C VAL A 344 11.91 10.17 13.56
N ALA A 345 12.19 8.97 14.09
CA ALA A 345 13.55 8.55 14.42
C ALA A 345 13.87 7.14 13.91
N GLY A 346 15.14 6.96 13.52
CA GLY A 346 15.75 5.65 13.33
C GLY A 346 16.36 5.04 14.60
N ALA A 347 16.62 5.80 15.69
CA ALA A 347 17.39 5.25 16.82
C ALA A 347 17.43 5.96 18.21
N SER A 348 16.72 7.06 18.53
CA SER A 348 16.88 7.72 19.87
C SER A 348 15.59 8.00 20.63
N ALA A 349 15.40 7.27 21.75
CA ALA A 349 14.21 7.32 22.61
C ALA A 349 14.24 8.46 23.63
N ALA A 350 15.41 8.74 24.20
CA ALA A 350 15.57 9.64 25.34
C ALA A 350 15.15 11.10 25.04
N LEU A 351 15.25 11.53 23.78
CA LEU A 351 14.86 12.89 23.38
C LEU A 351 13.34 13.06 23.34
N ALA A 352 12.59 12.05 22.87
CA ALA A 352 11.14 12.10 22.80
C ALA A 352 10.52 12.27 24.19
N ASP A 353 11.04 11.55 25.18
CA ASP A 353 10.60 11.64 26.58
C ASP A 353 10.83 13.03 27.18
N LYS A 354 12.01 13.64 26.93
CA LYS A 354 12.33 15.00 27.38
C LYS A 354 11.36 16.03 26.78
N SER A 355 11.03 15.89 25.48
CA SER A 355 10.14 16.80 24.77
C SER A 355 8.65 16.49 24.96
N LYS A 356 8.30 15.38 25.64
CA LYS A 356 6.93 14.83 25.71
C LYS A 356 6.31 14.62 24.31
N ALA A 357 7.15 14.24 23.36
CA ALA A 357 6.78 13.95 21.98
C ALA A 357 6.48 12.45 21.81
N TRP A 358 5.65 12.11 20.82
CA TRP A 358 5.54 10.73 20.35
C TRP A 358 6.80 10.32 19.58
N LEU A 359 7.26 9.09 19.79
CA LEU A 359 8.34 8.52 18.99
C LEU A 359 7.78 7.61 17.90
N LEU A 360 7.92 8.06 16.65
CA LEU A 360 7.60 7.29 15.45
C LEU A 360 8.88 6.71 14.83
N ALA A 361 8.97 5.39 14.72
CA ALA A 361 10.01 4.75 13.93
C ALA A 361 9.48 4.35 12.55
N ASP A 362 9.99 4.98 11.49
CA ASP A 362 9.75 4.52 10.11
C ASP A 362 10.85 3.54 9.71
N MET A 363 10.56 2.24 9.81
CA MET A 363 11.51 1.18 9.53
C MET A 363 11.42 0.63 8.10
N ALA A 364 10.81 1.37 7.17
CA ALA A 364 10.52 0.90 5.81
C ALA A 364 11.70 0.23 5.09
N HIS A 365 12.92 0.76 5.23
CA HIS A 365 14.12 0.19 4.60
C HIS A 365 14.66 -1.04 5.31
N ILE A 366 14.54 -1.14 6.64
CA ILE A 366 15.21 -2.16 7.46
C ILE A 366 14.25 -3.20 8.03
N SER A 367 12.96 -3.14 7.71
CA SER A 367 11.93 -4.02 8.28
C SER A 367 12.23 -5.50 8.10
N GLY A 368 12.80 -5.92 6.97
CA GLY A 368 13.25 -7.29 6.77
C GLY A 368 14.41 -7.70 7.69
N LEU A 369 15.37 -6.79 7.92
CA LEU A 369 16.51 -7.01 8.83
C LEU A 369 16.04 -7.07 10.30
N VAL A 370 15.08 -6.23 10.67
CA VAL A 370 14.45 -6.23 12.00
C VAL A 370 13.67 -7.53 12.21
N ALA A 371 12.87 -7.96 11.23
CA ALA A 371 12.14 -9.23 11.27
C ALA A 371 13.10 -10.42 11.44
N ALA A 372 14.24 -10.41 10.73
CA ALA A 372 15.27 -11.43 10.87
C ALA A 372 16.10 -11.34 12.17
N GLY A 373 15.96 -10.27 12.96
CA GLY A 373 16.69 -10.06 14.20
C GLY A 373 18.18 -9.77 14.01
N LEU A 374 18.57 -9.22 12.85
CA LEU A 374 19.97 -8.93 12.51
C LEU A 374 20.39 -7.50 12.90
N VAL A 375 19.44 -6.62 13.14
CA VAL A 375 19.65 -5.24 13.59
C VAL A 375 18.80 -4.94 14.82
N PRO A 376 19.18 -3.94 15.65
CA PRO A 376 18.39 -3.54 16.81
C PRO A 376 16.93 -3.21 16.44
N SER A 377 16.01 -3.62 17.32
CA SER A 377 14.58 -3.46 17.09
C SER A 377 14.11 -2.06 17.50
N PRO A 378 13.42 -1.30 16.62
CA PRO A 378 12.82 -0.02 17.02
C PRO A 378 11.66 -0.20 18.02
N PHE A 379 11.08 -1.41 18.10
CA PHE A 379 9.98 -1.74 19.00
C PHE A 379 10.36 -1.72 20.48
N ASP A 380 11.64 -1.67 20.82
CA ASP A 380 12.08 -1.54 22.21
C ASP A 380 11.83 -0.13 22.76
N TYR A 381 11.75 0.86 21.87
CA TYR A 381 11.76 2.28 22.23
C TYR A 381 10.56 3.06 21.68
N ALA A 382 10.13 2.76 20.46
CA ALA A 382 9.10 3.54 19.79
C ALA A 382 7.71 3.36 20.42
N ASP A 383 6.89 4.40 20.31
CA ASP A 383 5.47 4.34 20.62
C ASP A 383 4.68 3.79 19.41
N ILE A 384 5.13 4.16 18.20
CA ILE A 384 4.54 3.77 16.91
C ILE A 384 5.66 3.34 15.97
N VAL A 385 5.44 2.28 15.20
CA VAL A 385 6.35 1.85 14.14
C VAL A 385 5.59 1.76 12.84
N THR A 386 6.01 2.50 11.82
CA THR A 386 5.49 2.39 10.46
C THR A 386 6.48 1.64 9.58
N THR A 387 5.96 0.90 8.61
CA THR A 387 6.82 0.24 7.62
C THR A 387 6.08 0.04 6.31
N THR A 388 6.85 0.06 5.22
CA THR A 388 6.42 -0.58 3.98
C THR A 388 6.54 -2.10 4.07
N THR A 389 5.73 -2.81 3.30
CA THR A 389 5.77 -4.28 3.27
C THR A 389 6.60 -4.84 2.10
N HIS A 390 6.99 -3.98 1.17
CA HIS A 390 8.00 -4.25 0.15
C HIS A 390 9.41 -3.90 0.69
N LYS A 391 10.37 -3.61 -0.19
CA LYS A 391 11.79 -3.37 0.16
C LYS A 391 12.43 -4.60 0.81
N SER A 392 13.12 -4.45 1.94
CA SER A 392 13.80 -5.56 2.62
C SER A 392 12.84 -6.64 3.13
N LEU A 393 11.57 -6.31 3.43
CA LEU A 393 10.58 -7.32 3.82
C LEU A 393 10.11 -8.20 2.65
N ARG A 394 10.33 -7.76 1.41
CA ARG A 394 10.08 -8.53 0.17
C ARG A 394 8.63 -9.00 -0.05
N GLY A 395 7.66 -8.34 0.59
CA GLY A 395 6.23 -8.57 0.39
C GLY A 395 5.61 -7.70 -0.70
N PRO A 396 4.27 -7.65 -0.78
CA PRO A 396 3.57 -6.84 -1.77
C PRO A 396 3.71 -5.34 -1.45
N ARG A 397 3.31 -4.48 -2.38
CA ARG A 397 3.19 -3.04 -2.11
C ARG A 397 2.00 -2.79 -1.17
N GLY A 398 2.33 -2.51 0.09
CA GLY A 398 1.43 -2.12 1.17
C GLY A 398 2.24 -1.50 2.31
N ALA A 399 1.59 -1.29 3.45
CA ALA A 399 2.23 -0.84 4.67
C ALA A 399 1.54 -1.36 5.92
N MET A 400 2.24 -1.26 7.05
CA MET A 400 1.72 -1.59 8.37
C MET A 400 1.99 -0.43 9.34
N ILE A 401 1.09 -0.25 10.30
CA ILE A 401 1.27 0.66 11.43
C ILE A 401 1.15 -0.17 12.70
N PHE A 402 2.25 -0.32 13.42
CA PHE A 402 2.27 -0.92 14.75
C PHE A 402 2.16 0.17 15.81
N TYR A 403 1.48 -0.12 16.90
CA TYR A 403 1.28 0.82 18.00
C TYR A 403 1.27 0.12 19.35
N ARG A 404 1.76 0.82 20.38
CA ARG A 404 1.71 0.31 21.74
C ARG A 404 0.31 0.30 22.33
N LYS A 405 0.08 -0.67 23.20
CA LYS A 405 -1.12 -0.90 24.00
C LYS A 405 -0.75 -1.04 25.48
N GLY A 406 -1.73 -0.85 26.35
CA GLY A 406 -1.54 -1.00 27.80
C GLY A 406 -0.98 0.25 28.49
N PRO A 407 -0.35 0.12 29.66
CA PRO A 407 0.13 1.26 30.44
C PRO A 407 1.36 1.91 29.78
N ARG A 408 1.30 3.23 29.60
CA ARG A 408 2.42 4.08 29.15
C ARG A 408 3.28 4.56 30.31
N GLY A 409 2.68 4.75 31.49
CA GLY A 409 3.38 5.21 32.68
C GLY A 409 2.41 5.46 33.82
N VAL A 410 2.93 5.99 34.93
CA VAL A 410 2.13 6.35 36.10
C VAL A 410 2.22 7.85 36.29
N ASP A 411 1.07 8.49 36.48
CA ASP A 411 1.03 9.90 36.84
C ASP A 411 1.67 10.08 38.23
N LYS A 412 2.80 10.77 38.26
CA LYS A 412 3.57 11.02 39.50
C LYS A 412 2.77 11.77 40.57
N LYS A 413 1.70 12.48 40.19
CA LYS A 413 0.86 13.25 41.13
C LYS A 413 -0.32 12.45 41.66
N THR A 414 -0.95 11.64 40.81
CA THR A 414 -2.20 10.94 41.16
C THR A 414 -2.01 9.45 41.42
N GLY A 415 -0.85 8.87 41.07
CA GLY A 415 -0.58 7.45 41.17
C GLY A 415 -1.39 6.59 40.19
N LYS A 416 -2.18 7.21 39.30
CA LYS A 416 -2.99 6.50 38.31
C LYS A 416 -2.16 6.10 37.11
N GLU A 417 -2.41 4.90 36.58
CA GLU A 417 -1.84 4.48 35.30
C GLU A 417 -2.39 5.36 34.16
N ILE A 418 -1.47 5.84 33.34
CA ILE A 418 -1.73 6.51 32.08
C ILE A 418 -1.66 5.41 31.02
N LEU A 419 -2.79 5.11 30.39
CA LEU A 419 -2.86 4.12 29.31
C LEU A 419 -2.45 4.74 27.97
N TYR A 420 -1.94 3.91 27.07
CA TYR A 420 -1.81 4.25 25.67
C TYR A 420 -3.19 4.43 25.04
N ASP A 421 -3.39 5.59 24.41
CA ASP A 421 -4.59 5.95 23.66
C ASP A 421 -4.20 6.22 22.20
N ILE A 422 -3.76 5.13 21.55
CA ILE A 422 -3.21 5.12 20.18
C ILE A 422 -4.04 4.23 19.26
N GLU A 423 -4.45 3.05 19.72
CA GLU A 423 -5.14 2.02 18.92
C GLU A 423 -6.37 2.57 18.19
N ASP A 424 -7.32 3.13 18.94
CA ASP A 424 -8.56 3.66 18.36
C ASP A 424 -8.29 4.86 17.44
N LYS A 425 -7.35 5.74 17.78
CA LYS A 425 -7.01 6.91 16.97
C LYS A 425 -6.39 6.51 15.63
N ILE A 426 -5.44 5.58 15.64
CA ILE A 426 -4.80 5.10 14.42
C ILE A 426 -5.80 4.35 13.56
N ASN A 427 -6.57 3.43 14.15
CA ASN A 427 -7.57 2.69 13.41
C ASN A 427 -8.63 3.63 12.81
N PHE A 428 -9.09 4.63 13.55
CA PHE A 428 -10.04 5.63 13.06
C PHE A 428 -9.45 6.51 11.94
N ALA A 429 -8.19 6.94 12.07
CA ALA A 429 -7.52 7.76 11.06
C ALA A 429 -7.31 6.99 9.74
N VAL A 430 -7.00 5.68 9.81
CA VAL A 430 -6.95 4.81 8.63
C VAL A 430 -8.34 4.69 8.01
N PHE A 431 -9.33 4.30 8.80
CA PHE A 431 -10.73 4.20 8.38
C PHE A 431 -11.66 4.56 9.56
N PRO A 432 -12.62 5.49 9.39
CA PRO A 432 -13.06 6.12 8.15
C PRO A 432 -12.32 7.41 7.77
N GLY A 433 -11.23 7.77 8.46
CA GLY A 433 -10.58 9.07 8.32
C GLY A 433 -10.01 9.36 6.93
N LEU A 434 -9.17 8.46 6.40
CA LEU A 434 -8.38 8.72 5.19
C LEU A 434 -8.54 7.67 4.07
N GLN A 435 -9.01 6.47 4.38
CA GLN A 435 -9.27 5.40 3.39
C GLN A 435 -10.74 4.95 3.45
N GLY A 436 -11.19 4.33 2.36
CA GLY A 436 -12.46 3.57 2.29
C GLY A 436 -12.20 2.06 2.41
N GLY A 437 -12.70 1.27 1.46
CA GLY A 437 -12.50 -0.18 1.43
C GLY A 437 -11.02 -0.63 1.40
N PRO A 438 -10.61 -1.61 2.23
CA PRO A 438 -9.24 -2.11 2.26
C PRO A 438 -8.92 -3.01 1.06
N HIS A 439 -7.63 -3.08 0.70
CA HIS A 439 -7.15 -3.93 -0.39
C HIS A 439 -6.87 -5.36 0.11
N ASN A 440 -7.92 -6.18 0.21
CA ASN A 440 -7.86 -7.53 0.80
C ASN A 440 -6.89 -8.50 0.09
N HIS A 441 -6.71 -8.35 -1.22
CA HIS A 441 -5.72 -9.11 -2.00
C HIS A 441 -4.28 -8.76 -1.58
N THR A 442 -3.98 -7.47 -1.34
CA THR A 442 -2.69 -7.03 -0.79
C THR A 442 -2.49 -7.53 0.64
N ILE A 443 -3.52 -7.48 1.49
CA ILE A 443 -3.47 -8.01 2.87
C ILE A 443 -3.19 -9.52 2.85
N SER A 444 -3.79 -10.26 1.92
CA SER A 444 -3.53 -11.70 1.75
C SER A 444 -2.08 -11.94 1.32
N GLY A 445 -1.58 -11.24 0.31
CA GLY A 445 -0.18 -11.31 -0.08
C GLY A 445 0.79 -10.94 1.05
N LEU A 446 0.42 -9.97 1.88
CA LEU A 446 1.18 -9.58 3.07
C LEU A 446 1.22 -10.70 4.11
N ALA A 447 0.09 -11.36 4.39
CA ALA A 447 0.05 -12.49 5.31
C ALA A 447 0.99 -13.63 4.87
N CYS A 448 1.08 -13.89 3.57
CA CYS A 448 2.05 -14.85 3.01
C CYS A 448 3.50 -14.38 3.19
N ALA A 449 3.79 -13.11 2.86
CA ALA A 449 5.12 -12.53 3.02
C ALA A 449 5.61 -12.53 4.48
N LEU A 450 4.72 -12.27 5.44
CA LEU A 450 5.04 -12.30 6.87
C LEU A 450 5.34 -13.72 7.37
N LYS A 451 4.64 -14.73 6.84
CA LYS A 451 4.98 -16.14 7.12
C LYS A 451 6.38 -16.48 6.61
N GLN A 452 6.71 -16.04 5.40
CA GLN A 452 8.07 -16.18 4.84
C GLN A 452 9.09 -15.44 5.71
N ALA A 453 8.79 -14.22 6.16
CA ALA A 453 9.70 -13.41 6.98
C ALA A 453 10.06 -14.06 8.33
N ALA A 454 9.20 -14.93 8.86
CA ALA A 454 9.44 -15.69 10.08
C ALA A 454 10.24 -16.99 9.85
N SER A 455 10.59 -17.35 8.61
CA SER A 455 11.27 -18.60 8.30
C SER A 455 12.81 -18.51 8.43
N PRO A 456 13.50 -19.62 8.76
CA PRO A 456 14.97 -19.65 8.80
C PRO A 456 15.61 -19.27 7.46
N GLU A 457 14.98 -19.63 6.33
CA GLU A 457 15.44 -19.30 4.98
C GLU A 457 15.44 -17.80 4.74
N PHE A 458 14.45 -17.07 5.29
CA PHE A 458 14.44 -15.61 5.21
C PHE A 458 15.54 -14.98 6.06
N VAL A 459 15.82 -15.53 7.24
CA VAL A 459 16.98 -15.09 8.06
C VAL A 459 18.28 -15.33 7.31
N ALA A 460 18.45 -16.48 6.64
CA ALA A 460 19.61 -16.77 5.80
C ALA A 460 19.72 -15.79 4.62
N TYR A 461 18.60 -15.46 3.97
CA TYR A 461 18.53 -14.44 2.93
C TYR A 461 18.99 -13.06 3.43
N GLN A 462 18.57 -12.63 4.62
CA GLN A 462 18.93 -11.31 5.16
C GLN A 462 20.39 -11.22 5.67
N LYS A 463 21.00 -12.35 6.02
CA LYS A 463 22.43 -12.43 6.37
C LYS A 463 23.33 -12.28 5.15
N GLN A 464 22.84 -12.72 3.99
CA GLN A 464 23.54 -12.70 2.71
C GLN A 464 23.46 -11.32 2.06
#